data_AF-A0A1W9PCV2-F1
#
_entry.id   AF-A0A1W9PCV2-F1
#
_cell.length_a   1.000
_cell.length_b   1.000
_cell.length_c   1.000
_cell.angle_alpha   90.00
_cell.angle_beta   90.00
_cell.angle_gamma   90.00
#
_symmetry.space_group_name_H-M   'P 1'
#
loop_
_entity.id
_entity.type
_entity.pdbx_description
1 polymer ?
#
loop_
_entity_poly.entity_id
_entity_poly.type
_entity_poly.pdbx_seq_one_letter_code
_entity_poly.pdbx_strand_id
1 'polypeptide(L)'
;MDEEIEERIDSYLEIYGKILYKVSGKWPEHGIDIAGRVFEEVSKDLRSEMIAELRRKEYQVNKGNRNSQVDDPENILATKKQREALHKFGVKNIPDDLSLEEASKILEELIDLLRHGNKEILQQQVEVLNQRWQRR
;
A
#
# COMPACT_ATOMS: atom_id res chain seq x y z
N MET A 1 -5.13 -28.67 12.41
CA MET A 1 -5.54 -27.29 12.05
C MET A 1 -4.95 -27.04 10.67
N ASP A 2 -5.37 -26.02 9.93
CA ASP A 2 -4.61 -25.62 8.73
C ASP A 2 -3.24 -25.11 9.19
N GLU A 3 -2.15 -25.61 8.60
CA GLU A 3 -0.77 -25.31 9.04
C GLU A 3 -0.49 -23.80 8.98
N GLU A 4 -1.06 -23.11 7.98
CA GLU A 4 -0.99 -21.66 7.85
C GLU A 4 -1.73 -20.92 8.98
N ILE A 5 -2.85 -21.48 9.46
CA ILE A 5 -3.59 -20.90 10.59
C ILE A 5 -2.78 -21.07 11.88
N GLU A 6 -2.09 -22.20 12.03
CA GLU A 6 -1.31 -22.54 13.22
C GLU A 6 -0.05 -21.65 13.33
N GLU A 7 0.73 -21.50 12.25
CA GLU A 7 1.87 -20.57 12.19
C GLU A 7 1.48 -19.12 12.51
N ARG A 8 0.28 -18.74 12.06
CA ARG A 8 -0.24 -17.41 12.30
C ARG A 8 -0.61 -17.21 13.76
N ILE A 9 -1.28 -18.17 14.39
CA ILE A 9 -1.58 -18.13 15.82
C ILE A 9 -0.28 -17.99 16.62
N ASP A 10 0.74 -18.78 16.29
CA ASP A 10 2.05 -18.73 16.97
C ASP A 10 2.72 -17.35 16.86
N SER A 11 2.66 -16.74 15.67
CA SER A 11 3.17 -15.38 15.45
C SER A 11 2.46 -14.35 16.34
N TYR A 12 1.14 -14.44 16.47
CA TYR A 12 0.37 -13.55 17.35
C TYR A 12 0.71 -13.78 18.84
N LEU A 13 0.90 -15.03 19.26
CA LEU A 13 1.32 -15.37 20.63
C LEU A 13 2.72 -14.83 20.95
N GLU A 14 3.65 -14.90 20.00
CA GLU A 14 5.00 -14.36 20.19
C GLU A 14 4.98 -12.83 20.38
N ILE A 15 4.16 -12.13 19.58
CA ILE A 15 3.97 -10.68 19.70
C ILE A 15 3.38 -10.33 21.07
N TYR A 16 2.32 -11.04 21.48
CA TYR A 16 1.71 -10.85 22.79
C TYR A 16 2.72 -11.06 23.93
N GLY A 17 3.52 -12.13 23.86
CA GLY A 17 4.56 -12.43 24.84
C GLY A 17 5.60 -11.30 24.96
N LYS A 18 6.05 -10.74 23.82
CA LYS A 18 6.97 -9.60 23.80
C LYS A 18 6.38 -8.35 24.44
N ILE A 19 5.10 -8.07 24.20
CA ILE A 19 4.39 -6.94 24.82
C ILE A 19 4.29 -7.16 26.33
N LEU A 20 3.79 -8.33 26.74
CA LEU A 20 3.61 -8.67 28.14
C LEU A 20 4.92 -8.59 28.92
N TYR A 21 6.03 -9.10 28.37
CA TYR A 21 7.35 -8.99 28.99
C TYR A 21 7.75 -7.54 29.26
N LYS A 22 7.59 -6.66 28.26
CA LYS A 22 7.94 -5.23 28.37
C LYS A 22 7.07 -4.49 29.38
N VAL A 23 5.78 -4.82 29.43
CA VAL A 23 4.80 -4.14 30.28
C VAL A 23 4.90 -4.63 31.72
N SER A 24 5.01 -5.94 31.95
CA SER A 24 5.12 -6.51 33.30
C SER A 24 6.37 -6.05 34.05
N GLY A 25 7.45 -5.70 33.34
CA GLY A 25 8.63 -5.09 33.95
C GLY A 25 8.40 -3.66 34.49
N LYS A 26 7.37 -2.96 34.00
CA LYS A 26 7.04 -1.58 34.40
C LYS A 26 5.77 -1.48 35.26
N TRP A 27 4.79 -2.34 35.01
CA TRP A 27 3.50 -2.38 35.70
C TRP A 27 3.13 -3.82 36.04
N PRO A 28 3.71 -4.42 37.09
CA PRO A 28 3.53 -5.84 37.40
C PRO A 28 2.08 -6.22 37.70
N GLU A 29 1.34 -5.35 38.40
CA GLU A 29 -0.05 -5.61 38.82
C GLU A 29 -1.07 -5.42 37.68
N HIS A 30 -0.72 -4.64 36.66
CA HIS A 30 -1.61 -4.32 35.53
C HIS A 30 -1.07 -4.84 34.19
N GLY A 31 0.00 -5.64 34.22
CA GLY A 31 0.77 -6.01 33.04
C GLY A 31 -0.06 -6.75 32.01
N ILE A 32 -0.95 -7.62 32.46
CA ILE A 32 -1.84 -8.39 31.58
C ILE A 32 -2.87 -7.49 30.90
N ASP A 33 -3.55 -6.60 31.64
CA ASP A 33 -4.57 -5.70 31.06
C ASP A 33 -3.94 -4.73 30.05
N ILE A 34 -2.83 -4.10 30.43
CA ILE A 34 -2.12 -3.18 29.54
C ILE A 34 -1.57 -3.91 28.31
N ALA A 35 -1.01 -5.12 28.47
CA ALA A 35 -0.53 -5.92 27.35
C ALA A 35 -1.66 -6.31 26.39
N GLY A 36 -2.83 -6.67 26.92
CA GLY A 36 -4.02 -6.96 26.12
C GLY A 36 -4.45 -5.77 25.26
N ARG A 37 -4.54 -4.58 25.85
CA ARG A 37 -4.92 -3.36 25.12
C ARG A 37 -3.90 -2.98 24.04
N VAL A 38 -2.61 -3.06 24.35
CA VAL A 38 -1.55 -2.77 23.37
C VAL A 38 -1.57 -3.80 22.23
N PHE A 39 -1.74 -5.08 22.56
CA PHE A 39 -1.84 -6.13 21.56
C PHE A 39 -3.05 -5.97 20.64
N GLU A 40 -4.19 -5.54 21.18
CA GLU A 40 -5.38 -5.27 20.38
C GLU A 40 -5.10 -4.20 19.31
N GLU A 41 -4.49 -3.08 19.67
CA GLU A 41 -4.14 -2.02 18.71
C GLU A 41 -3.09 -2.49 17.69
N VAL A 42 -2.02 -3.17 18.15
CA VAL A 42 -1.00 -3.74 17.24
C VAL A 42 -1.61 -4.76 16.28
N SER A 43 -2.58 -5.57 16.73
CA SER A 43 -3.25 -6.55 15.87
C SER A 43 -4.11 -5.90 14.79
N LYS A 44 -4.68 -4.71 15.04
CA LYS A 44 -5.43 -3.93 14.05
C LYS A 44 -4.49 -3.38 12.97
N ASP A 45 -3.32 -2.90 13.36
CA ASP A 45 -2.30 -2.40 12.44
C ASP A 45 -1.75 -3.54 11.56
N LEU A 46 -1.37 -4.67 12.16
CA LEU A 46 -0.88 -5.85 11.42
C LEU A 46 -1.92 -6.40 10.44
N ARG A 47 -3.19 -6.43 10.84
CA ARG A 47 -4.27 -6.84 9.93
C ARG A 47 -4.41 -5.87 8.75
N SER A 48 -4.23 -4.58 9.00
CA SER A 48 -4.29 -3.53 7.96
C SER A 48 -3.10 -3.62 7.00
N GLU A 49 -1.89 -3.88 7.50
CA GLU A 49 -0.70 -4.13 6.68
C GLU A 49 -0.84 -5.40 5.84
N MET A 50 -1.33 -6.48 6.44
CA MET A 50 -1.53 -7.73 5.72
C MET A 50 -2.60 -7.60 4.63
N ILE A 51 -3.69 -6.86 4.88
CA ILE A 51 -4.67 -6.53 3.83
C ILE A 51 -4.03 -5.69 2.72
N ALA A 52 -3.16 -4.74 3.07
CA ALA A 52 -2.42 -3.95 2.08
C ALA A 52 -1.45 -4.83 1.27
N GLU A 53 -0.78 -5.79 1.89
CA GLU A 53 0.12 -6.73 1.23
C GLU A 53 -0.64 -7.72 0.34
N LEU A 54 -1.79 -8.24 0.80
CA LEU A 54 -2.67 -9.09 -0.02
C LEU A 54 -3.18 -8.32 -1.24
N ARG A 55 -3.58 -7.06 -1.08
CA ARG A 55 -3.92 -6.19 -2.22
C ARG A 55 -2.72 -6.01 -3.16
N ARG A 56 -1.51 -5.74 -2.64
CA ARG A 56 -0.29 -5.65 -3.47
C ARG A 56 0.02 -6.97 -4.20
N LYS A 57 -0.18 -8.12 -3.56
CA LYS A 57 -0.01 -9.45 -4.17
C LYS A 57 -1.08 -9.70 -5.24
N GLU A 58 -2.34 -9.35 -5.02
CA GLU A 58 -3.39 -9.40 -6.06
C GLU A 58 -3.06 -8.49 -7.26
N TYR A 59 -2.51 -7.29 -7.02
CA TYR A 59 -2.01 -6.43 -8.10
C TYR A 59 -0.87 -7.10 -8.88
N GLN A 60 0.07 -7.76 -8.21
CA GLN A 60 1.19 -8.47 -8.85
C GLN A 60 0.77 -9.77 -9.57
N VAL A 61 -0.16 -10.54 -9.02
CA VAL A 61 -0.71 -11.74 -9.67
C VAL A 61 -1.53 -11.36 -10.90
N ASN A 62 -2.27 -10.24 -10.86
CA ASN A 62 -2.90 -9.67 -12.05
C ASN A 62 -1.89 -9.11 -13.08
N LYS A 63 -0.69 -8.72 -12.65
CA LYS A 63 0.45 -8.38 -13.53
C LYS A 63 1.03 -9.65 -14.18
N GLY A 64 1.14 -10.75 -13.43
CA GLY A 64 1.65 -12.04 -13.90
C GLY A 64 0.74 -12.79 -14.88
N ASN A 65 -0.58 -12.74 -14.70
CA ASN A 65 -1.54 -13.40 -15.60
C ASN A 65 -1.75 -12.67 -16.94
N ARG A 66 -1.21 -11.45 -17.12
CA ARG A 66 -1.17 -10.76 -18.42
C ARG A 66 0.09 -11.08 -19.22
N ASN A 67 1.09 -11.72 -18.61
CA ASN A 67 2.36 -12.07 -19.27
C ASN A 67 2.31 -13.36 -20.08
N SER A 68 1.16 -14.03 -20.21
CA SER A 68 1.06 -15.21 -21.07
C SER A 68 0.86 -14.88 -22.55
N GLN A 69 0.73 -13.61 -22.96
CA GLN A 69 0.56 -13.31 -24.38
C GLN A 69 0.77 -11.85 -24.82
N VAL A 70 1.81 -11.13 -24.39
CA VAL A 70 2.22 -9.91 -25.11
C VAL A 70 3.73 -9.70 -24.97
N ASP A 71 4.43 -9.80 -26.09
CA ASP A 71 5.80 -9.35 -26.24
C ASP A 71 5.89 -7.85 -25.90
N ASP A 72 6.73 -7.51 -24.92
CA ASP A 72 7.14 -6.16 -24.53
C ASP A 72 6.22 -5.37 -23.54
N PRO A 73 6.44 -5.49 -22.21
CA PRO A 73 5.66 -4.78 -21.19
C PRO A 73 5.83 -3.25 -21.20
N GLU A 74 6.86 -2.71 -21.87
CA GLU A 74 7.06 -1.25 -22.00
C GLU A 74 6.10 -0.59 -23.00
N ASN A 75 5.47 -1.36 -23.90
CA ASN A 75 4.59 -0.84 -24.95
C ASN A 75 3.09 -0.89 -24.61
N ILE A 76 2.73 -1.32 -23.41
CA ILE A 76 1.32 -1.38 -22.99
C ILE A 76 0.86 -0.01 -22.48
N LEU A 77 -0.11 0.60 -23.16
CA LEU A 77 -0.65 1.91 -22.79
C LEU A 77 -1.46 1.89 -21.48
N ALA A 78 -1.48 3.02 -20.80
CA ALA A 78 -2.24 3.26 -19.59
C ALA A 78 -3.73 3.05 -19.82
N THR A 79 -4.36 2.29 -18.93
CA THR A 79 -5.79 1.99 -19.01
C THR A 79 -6.64 3.23 -18.76
N LYS A 80 -7.88 3.23 -19.30
CA LYS A 80 -8.85 4.31 -19.07
C LYS A 80 -9.05 4.63 -17.58
N LYS A 81 -9.09 3.61 -16.71
CA LYS A 81 -9.24 3.78 -15.26
C LYS A 81 -8.04 4.50 -14.63
N GLN A 82 -6.82 4.21 -15.07
CA GLN A 82 -5.62 4.90 -14.57
C GLN A 82 -5.63 6.37 -15.00
N ARG A 83 -6.01 6.66 -16.24
CA ARG A 83 -6.16 8.04 -16.74
C ARG A 83 -7.23 8.81 -15.98
N GLU A 84 -8.38 8.19 -15.75
CA GLU A 84 -9.45 8.76 -14.92
C GLU A 84 -8.97 9.03 -13.48
N ALA A 85 -8.18 8.13 -12.90
CA ALA A 85 -7.61 8.32 -11.56
C ALA A 85 -6.64 9.51 -11.52
N LEU A 86 -5.74 9.64 -12.50
CA LEU A 86 -4.83 10.78 -12.62
C LEU A 86 -5.61 12.11 -12.76
N HIS A 87 -6.70 12.11 -13.54
CA HIS A 87 -7.59 13.28 -13.62
C HIS A 87 -8.22 13.64 -12.28
N LYS A 88 -8.61 12.66 -11.46
CA LYS A 88 -9.14 12.92 -10.10
C LYS A 88 -8.12 13.56 -9.17
N PHE A 89 -6.82 13.29 -9.39
CA PHE A 89 -5.74 13.98 -8.67
C PHE A 89 -5.46 15.40 -9.20
N GLY A 90 -6.12 15.84 -10.28
CA GLY A 90 -5.95 17.17 -10.86
C GLY A 90 -4.93 17.25 -12.00
N VAL A 91 -4.46 16.10 -12.50
CA VAL A 91 -3.61 16.02 -13.70
C VAL A 91 -4.48 16.23 -14.94
N LYS A 92 -4.10 17.16 -15.81
CA LYS A 92 -4.93 17.61 -16.95
C LYS A 92 -4.41 17.13 -18.30
N ASN A 93 -3.09 17.15 -18.50
CA ASN A 93 -2.46 16.90 -19.80
C ASN A 93 -1.87 15.49 -19.85
N ILE A 94 -2.70 14.45 -19.72
CA ILE A 94 -2.19 13.07 -19.70
C ILE A 94 -1.82 12.62 -21.12
N PRO A 95 -0.58 12.19 -21.39
CA PRO A 95 -0.15 11.78 -22.72
C PRO A 95 -0.91 10.55 -23.23
N ASP A 96 -1.17 10.51 -24.53
CA ASP A 96 -1.78 9.35 -25.18
C ASP A 96 -0.86 8.14 -25.28
N ASP A 97 0.45 8.36 -25.27
CA ASP A 97 1.51 7.36 -25.23
C ASP A 97 1.89 6.94 -23.79
N LEU A 98 1.21 7.44 -22.75
CA LEU A 98 1.55 7.08 -21.36
C LEU A 98 1.45 5.58 -21.15
N SER A 99 2.52 4.95 -20.68
CA SER A 99 2.56 3.50 -20.43
C SER A 99 1.81 3.13 -19.15
N LEU A 100 1.36 1.87 -19.09
CA LEU A 100 0.66 1.30 -17.95
C LEU A 100 1.53 1.31 -16.70
N GLU A 101 2.83 1.05 -16.85
CA GLU A 101 3.78 1.02 -15.74
C GLU A 101 4.08 2.44 -15.22
N GLU A 102 4.33 3.40 -16.12
CA GLU A 102 4.50 4.80 -15.72
C GLU A 102 3.25 5.32 -15.02
N ALA A 103 2.05 5.06 -15.56
CA ALA A 103 0.80 5.48 -14.94
C ALA A 103 0.60 4.84 -13.55
N SER A 104 0.95 3.56 -13.38
CA SER A 104 0.86 2.88 -12.08
C SER A 104 1.80 3.51 -11.06
N LYS A 105 3.06 3.73 -11.43
CA LYS A 105 4.07 4.31 -10.54
C LYS A 105 3.69 5.70 -10.08
N ILE A 106 3.23 6.55 -11.01
CA ILE A 106 2.76 7.91 -10.70
C ILE A 106 1.57 7.85 -9.74
N LEU A 107 0.60 6.97 -9.99
CA LEU A 107 -0.57 6.85 -9.11
C LEU A 107 -0.21 6.34 -7.72
N GLU A 108 0.73 5.39 -7.59
CA GLU A 108 1.21 4.91 -6.29
C GLU A 108 1.84 6.05 -5.48
N GLU A 109 2.72 6.85 -6.10
CA GLU A 109 3.35 8.01 -5.45
C GLU A 109 2.30 9.03 -4.98
N LEU A 110 1.31 9.36 -5.83
CA LEU A 110 0.24 10.30 -5.48
C LEU A 110 -0.67 9.77 -4.36
N ILE A 111 -0.99 8.48 -4.37
CA ILE A 111 -1.80 7.83 -3.33
C ILE A 111 -1.07 7.82 -1.99
N ASP A 112 0.24 7.52 -2.00
CA ASP A 112 1.05 7.50 -0.79
C ASP A 112 1.17 8.91 -0.19
N LEU A 113 1.43 9.93 -1.02
CA LEU A 113 1.45 11.33 -0.57
C LEU A 113 0.10 11.77 0.02
N LEU A 114 -1.01 11.36 -0.59
CA LEU A 114 -2.35 11.64 -0.07
C LEU A 114 -2.58 10.95 1.28
N ARG A 115 -2.16 9.68 1.42
CA ARG A 115 -2.34 8.88 2.64
C ARG A 115 -1.54 9.44 3.82
N HIS A 116 -0.33 9.94 3.56
CA HIS A 116 0.53 10.54 4.58
C HIS A 116 0.18 12.02 4.88
N GLY A 117 -0.87 12.57 4.27
CA GLY A 117 -1.33 13.93 4.54
C GLY A 117 -0.44 15.04 3.97
N ASN A 118 0.50 14.70 3.08
CA ASN A 118 1.48 15.62 2.48
C ASN A 118 0.87 16.43 1.33
N LYS A 119 -0.16 17.23 1.64
CA LYS A 119 -0.96 17.95 0.62
C LYS A 119 -0.16 18.93 -0.23
N GLU A 120 0.83 19.61 0.34
CA GLU A 120 1.68 20.56 -0.39
C GLU A 120 2.57 19.84 -1.41
N ILE A 121 3.22 18.74 -1.00
CA ILE A 121 4.06 17.93 -1.89
C ILE A 121 3.21 17.28 -2.99
N LEU A 122 2.01 16.80 -2.64
CA LEU A 122 1.05 16.26 -3.62
C LEU A 122 0.70 17.30 -4.69
N GLN A 123 0.39 18.54 -4.29
CA GLN A 123 0.08 19.61 -5.24
C GLN A 123 1.28 19.99 -6.12
N GLN A 124 2.48 20.07 -5.54
CA GLN A 124 3.71 20.31 -6.31
C GLN A 124 3.95 19.20 -7.34
N GLN A 125 3.76 17.94 -6.96
CA GLN A 125 3.95 16.80 -7.87
C GLN A 125 2.94 16.81 -9.02
N VAL A 126 1.67 17.12 -8.75
CA VAL A 126 0.63 17.26 -9.78
C VAL A 126 0.96 18.41 -10.75
N GLU A 127 1.46 19.54 -10.23
CA GLU A 127 1.87 20.67 -11.06
C GLU A 127 3.08 20.32 -11.95
N VAL A 128 4.09 19.63 -11.41
CA VAL A 128 5.25 19.14 -12.18
C VAL A 128 4.81 18.21 -13.31
N LEU A 129 3.87 17.29 -13.05
CA LEU A 129 3.33 16.40 -14.08
C LEU A 129 2.60 17.19 -15.18
N ASN A 130 1.77 18.17 -14.79
CA ASN A 130 1.07 19.02 -15.73
C ASN A 130 2.04 19.83 -16.61
N GLN A 131 3.09 20.41 -16.04
CA GLN A 131 4.09 21.15 -16.80
C GLN A 131 4.94 20.25 -17.71
N ARG A 132 5.33 19.07 -17.22
CA ARG A 132 6.10 18.08 -17.98
C ARG A 132 5.35 17.66 -19.25
N TRP A 133 4.04 17.48 -19.16
CA TRP A 133 3.22 17.01 -20.28
C TRP A 133 2.56 18.12 -21.10
N GLN A 134 2.54 19.36 -20.61
CA GLN A 134 2.14 20.52 -21.41
C GLN A 134 3.17 20.89 -22.49
N ARG A 135 4.43 20.46 -22.33
CA ARG A 135 5.55 20.76 -23.25
C ARG A 135 5.77 19.71 -24.35
N ARG A 136 4.90 18.68 -24.41
CA ARG A 136 4.88 17.67 -25.48
C ARG A 136 3.78 18.02 -26.47
#